data_AF-A0A952WQQ8-F1
#
_entry.id   AF-A0A952WQQ8-F1
#
_cell.length_a   1.000
_cell.length_b   1.000
_cell.length_c   1.000
_cell.angle_alpha   90.00
_cell.angle_beta   90.00
_cell.angle_gamma   90.00
#
_symmetry.space_group_name_H-M   'P 1'
#
loop_
_entity.id
_entity.type
_entity.pdbx_description
1 polymer ?
#
loop_
_entity_poly.entity_id
_entity_poly.type
_entity_poly.pdbx_seq_one_letter_code
_entity_poly.pdbx_strand_id
1 'polypeptide(L)'
;MQTTIIEPRGEVLPFATEKPVSELTLVEIAEQLEKVTGWIEAQRVRERDARRAYEQITGQVESNVDQIRRYANELLAAQRRRMNAFDGLLGKQAEPPSARPGTRSLAVSTGGGKSGKKNILDAIYDVWSIERYAEPLTTEDIIAALPDTGYTSNAAASSLKSSVNQALAKLCKVGRVVRLRADGSVISPKDKTSRARKYLAAHRLPEDQIL
;
A
#
# COMPACT_ATOMS: atom_id res chain seq x y z
N MET A 1 8.63 -6.84 -28.70
CA MET A 1 7.20 -7.02 -28.36
C MET A 1 6.55 -5.65 -28.48
N GLN A 2 5.68 -5.46 -29.46
CA GLN A 2 5.03 -4.17 -29.71
C GLN A 2 3.95 -3.96 -28.64
N THR A 3 4.13 -2.93 -27.82
CA THR A 3 3.10 -2.46 -26.90
C THR A 3 2.08 -1.70 -27.72
N THR A 4 0.97 -2.37 -28.05
CA THR A 4 -0.19 -1.72 -28.67
C THR A 4 -0.80 -0.77 -27.64
N ILE A 5 -0.44 0.51 -27.73
CA ILE A 5 -1.13 1.58 -27.01
C ILE A 5 -2.50 1.68 -27.67
N ILE A 6 -3.52 1.16 -27.01
CA ILE A 6 -4.91 1.36 -27.41
C ILE A 6 -5.22 2.82 -27.06
N GLU A 7 -5.06 3.72 -28.03
CA GLU A 7 -5.59 5.07 -27.91
C GLU A 7 -7.10 4.97 -27.62
N PRO A 8 -7.63 5.73 -26.66
CA PRO A 8 -9.07 5.81 -26.47
C PRO A 8 -9.63 6.52 -27.71
N ARG A 9 -10.09 5.74 -28.70
CA ARG A 9 -10.94 6.25 -29.77
C ARG A 9 -12.04 7.04 -29.09
N GLY A 10 -12.15 8.33 -29.38
CA GLY A 10 -13.27 9.14 -28.91
C GLY A 10 -14.56 8.47 -29.34
N GLU A 11 -15.21 7.77 -28.42
CA GLU A 11 -16.48 7.11 -28.69
C GLU A 11 -17.47 8.23 -29.01
N VAL A 12 -17.93 8.26 -30.26
CA VAL A 12 -19.08 9.07 -30.66
C VAL A 12 -20.21 8.69 -29.71
N LEU A 13 -20.68 9.66 -28.93
CA LEU A 13 -21.74 9.42 -27.96
C LEU A 13 -22.97 8.93 -28.74
N PRO A 14 -23.45 7.69 -28.49
CA PRO A 14 -24.46 7.06 -29.34
C PRO A 14 -25.85 7.71 -29.25
N PHE A 15 -25.98 8.74 -28.40
CA PHE A 15 -27.17 9.54 -28.16
C PHE A 15 -27.00 11.00 -28.61
N ALA A 16 -25.86 11.38 -29.20
CA ALA A 16 -25.69 12.71 -29.74
C ALA A 16 -26.66 12.92 -30.91
N THR A 17 -27.61 13.85 -30.74
CA THR A 17 -28.51 14.27 -31.82
C THR A 17 -27.83 15.26 -32.75
N GLU A 18 -28.16 15.19 -34.04
CA GLU A 18 -27.67 16.16 -35.04
C GLU A 18 -28.24 17.57 -34.79
N LYS A 19 -29.40 17.68 -34.15
CA LYS A 19 -29.98 18.96 -33.74
C LYS A 19 -29.21 19.57 -32.56
N PRO A 20 -28.87 20.87 -32.60
CA PRO A 20 -28.26 21.57 -31.48
C PRO A 20 -29.25 21.64 -30.30
N VAL A 21 -28.73 21.60 -29.08
CA VAL A 21 -29.53 21.58 -27.83
C VAL A 21 -30.51 22.76 -27.74
N SER A 22 -30.16 23.91 -28.32
CA SER A 22 -31.00 25.12 -28.36
C SER A 22 -32.29 24.96 -29.17
N GLU A 23 -32.36 23.94 -30.04
CA GLU A 23 -33.52 23.65 -30.90
C GLU A 23 -34.38 22.49 -30.37
N LEU A 24 -33.99 21.87 -29.27
CA LEU A 24 -34.75 20.78 -28.66
C LEU A 24 -35.89 21.34 -27.81
N THR A 25 -37.06 20.72 -27.93
CA THR A 25 -38.19 20.94 -27.03
C THR A 25 -37.91 20.36 -25.64
N LEU A 26 -38.64 20.82 -24.62
CA LEU A 26 -38.49 20.32 -23.24
C LEU A 26 -38.68 18.79 -23.13
N VAL A 27 -39.57 18.22 -23.95
CA VAL A 27 -39.82 16.78 -23.99
C VAL A 27 -38.63 16.04 -24.60
N GLU A 28 -38.09 16.53 -25.72
CA GLU A 28 -36.90 15.95 -26.35
C GLU A 28 -35.68 16.04 -25.43
N ILE A 29 -35.51 17.15 -24.69
CA ILE A 29 -34.43 17.28 -23.69
C ILE A 29 -34.58 16.22 -22.59
N ALA A 30 -35.80 15.99 -22.08
CA ALA A 30 -36.05 14.99 -21.05
C ALA A 30 -35.71 13.56 -21.54
N GLU A 31 -36.12 13.20 -22.75
CA GLU A 31 -35.78 11.91 -23.37
C GLU A 31 -34.27 11.74 -23.57
N GLN A 32 -33.57 12.81 -23.97
CA GLN A 32 -32.12 12.79 -24.13
C GLN A 32 -31.40 12.61 -22.78
N LEU A 33 -31.87 13.28 -21.73
CA LEU A 33 -31.32 13.12 -20.39
C LEU A 33 -31.53 11.69 -19.86
N GLU A 34 -32.68 11.07 -20.12
CA GLU A 34 -32.92 9.67 -19.77
C GLU A 34 -31.89 8.75 -20.47
N LYS A 35 -31.69 8.90 -21.79
CA LYS A 35 -30.68 8.13 -22.55
C LYS A 35 -29.27 8.32 -22.00
N VAL A 36 -28.89 9.56 -21.67
CA VAL A 36 -27.60 9.90 -21.07
C VAL A 36 -27.42 9.18 -19.74
N THR A 37 -28.41 9.26 -18.84
CA THR A 37 -28.34 8.61 -17.53
C THR A 37 -28.24 7.10 -17.64
N GLY A 38 -29.02 6.48 -18.54
CA GLY A 38 -28.94 5.04 -18.81
C GLY A 38 -27.56 4.61 -19.33
N TRP A 39 -26.94 5.40 -20.21
CA TRP A 39 -25.62 5.10 -20.73
C TRP A 39 -24.51 5.27 -19.69
N ILE A 40 -24.60 6.31 -18.85
CA ILE A 40 -23.69 6.49 -17.70
C ILE A 40 -23.75 5.28 -16.77
N GLU A 41 -24.95 4.78 -16.45
CA GLU A 41 -25.09 3.63 -15.58
C GLU A 41 -24.53 2.35 -16.23
N ALA A 42 -24.77 2.15 -17.54
CA ALA A 42 -24.17 1.04 -18.28
C ALA A 42 -22.63 1.10 -18.31
N GLN A 43 -22.04 2.28 -18.43
CA GLN A 43 -20.58 2.47 -18.32
C GLN A 43 -20.07 2.16 -16.90
N ARG A 44 -20.80 2.58 -15.86
CA ARG A 44 -20.45 2.25 -14.46
C ARG A 44 -20.54 0.76 -14.16
N VAL A 45 -21.49 0.04 -14.75
CA VAL A 45 -21.56 -1.42 -14.65
C VAL A 45 -20.34 -2.06 -15.30
N ARG A 46 -20.00 -1.66 -16.54
CA ARG A 46 -18.78 -2.13 -17.23
C ARG A 46 -17.51 -1.86 -16.43
N GLU A 47 -17.39 -0.69 -15.83
CA GLU A 47 -16.27 -0.35 -14.94
C GLU A 47 -16.20 -1.30 -13.73
N ARG A 48 -17.33 -1.56 -13.06
CA ARG A 48 -17.38 -2.47 -11.91
C ARG A 48 -16.99 -3.89 -12.28
N ASP A 49 -17.47 -4.38 -13.43
CA ASP A 49 -17.15 -5.73 -13.90
C ASP A 49 -15.67 -5.85 -14.29
N ALA A 50 -15.11 -4.85 -14.96
CA ALA A 50 -13.68 -4.79 -15.26
C ALA A 50 -12.82 -4.77 -13.98
N ARG A 51 -13.23 -4.02 -12.95
CA ARG A 51 -12.55 -4.02 -11.65
C ARG A 51 -12.58 -5.38 -10.98
N ARG A 52 -13.73 -6.06 -10.97
CA ARG A 52 -13.87 -7.41 -10.42
C ARG A 52 -12.98 -8.42 -11.14
N ALA A 53 -12.94 -8.36 -12.47
CA ALA A 53 -12.06 -9.22 -13.26
C ALA A 53 -10.58 -8.96 -12.94
N TYR A 54 -10.19 -7.68 -12.82
CA TYR A 54 -8.82 -7.31 -12.45
C TYR A 54 -8.43 -7.79 -11.05
N GLU A 55 -9.34 -7.67 -10.07
CA GLU A 55 -9.14 -8.18 -8.71
C GLU A 55 -8.94 -9.70 -8.68
N GLN A 56 -9.73 -10.45 -9.46
CA GLN A 56 -9.57 -11.90 -9.59
C GLN A 56 -8.21 -12.29 -10.15
N ILE A 57 -7.79 -11.65 -11.26
CA ILE A 57 -6.48 -11.90 -11.88
C ILE A 57 -5.37 -11.56 -10.91
N THR A 58 -5.47 -10.43 -10.20
CA THR A 58 -4.48 -10.01 -9.21
C THR A 58 -4.35 -11.05 -8.09
N GLY A 59 -5.47 -11.51 -7.52
CA GLY A 59 -5.45 -12.56 -6.49
C GLY A 59 -4.85 -13.88 -6.98
N GLN A 60 -5.13 -14.28 -8.24
CA GLN A 60 -4.54 -15.48 -8.82
C GLN A 60 -3.02 -15.34 -9.00
N VAL A 61 -2.54 -14.20 -9.49
CA VAL A 61 -1.11 -13.93 -9.66
C VAL A 61 -0.40 -13.94 -8.31
N GLU A 62 -0.98 -13.31 -7.29
CA GLU A 62 -0.44 -13.31 -5.93
C GLU A 62 -0.33 -14.72 -5.35
N SER A 63 -1.37 -15.54 -5.50
CA SER A 63 -1.37 -16.97 -5.09
C SER A 63 -0.25 -17.76 -5.79
N ASN A 64 -0.08 -17.56 -7.09
CA ASN A 64 0.97 -18.23 -7.86
C ASN A 64 2.37 -17.80 -7.39
N VAL A 65 2.59 -16.51 -7.14
CA VAL A 65 3.87 -15.99 -6.61
C VAL A 65 4.18 -16.61 -5.25
N ASP A 66 3.18 -16.74 -4.38
CA ASP A 66 3.37 -17.37 -3.07
C ASP A 66 3.72 -18.86 -3.18
N GLN A 67 3.11 -19.59 -4.13
CA GLN A 67 3.47 -20.98 -4.41
C GLN A 67 4.93 -21.10 -4.90
N ILE A 68 5.34 -20.23 -5.83
CA ILE A 68 6.73 -20.18 -6.32
C ILE A 68 7.71 -19.92 -5.17
N ARG A 69 7.40 -18.96 -4.29
CA ARG A 69 8.22 -18.65 -3.12
C ARG A 69 8.32 -19.83 -2.15
N ARG A 70 7.22 -20.53 -1.88
CA ARG A 70 7.22 -21.73 -1.03
C ARG A 70 8.12 -22.81 -1.62
N TYR A 71 7.97 -23.11 -2.90
CA TYR A 71 8.77 -24.11 -3.58
C TYR A 71 10.27 -23.74 -3.60
N ALA A 72 10.60 -22.47 -3.85
CA ALA A 72 11.98 -21.99 -3.77
C ALA A 72 12.59 -22.20 -2.37
N ASN A 73 11.82 -21.93 -1.31
CA ASN A 73 12.27 -22.18 0.06
C ASN A 73 12.45 -23.67 0.36
N GLU A 74 11.57 -24.53 -0.16
CA GLU A 74 11.71 -25.99 -0.05
C GLU A 74 12.99 -26.49 -0.74
N LEU A 75 13.29 -25.98 -1.95
CA LEU A 75 14.53 -26.28 -2.66
C LEU A 75 15.77 -25.83 -1.88
N LEU A 76 15.78 -24.61 -1.34
CA LEU A 76 16.88 -24.12 -0.51
C LEU A 76 17.06 -24.96 0.77
N ALA A 77 15.97 -25.37 1.41
CA ALA A 77 16.01 -26.24 2.58
C ALA A 77 16.56 -27.63 2.22
N ALA A 78 16.14 -28.21 1.09
CA ALA A 78 16.64 -29.48 0.60
C ALA A 78 18.13 -29.41 0.23
N GLN A 79 18.56 -28.33 -0.43
CA GLN A 79 19.97 -28.08 -0.75
C GLN A 79 20.81 -27.99 0.52
N ARG A 80 20.39 -27.21 1.53
CA ARG A 80 21.07 -27.11 2.82
C ARG A 80 21.19 -28.45 3.53
N ARG A 81 20.10 -29.23 3.57
CA ARG A 81 20.13 -30.59 4.17
C ARG A 81 21.13 -31.50 3.47
N ARG A 82 21.18 -31.47 2.13
CA ARG A 82 22.12 -32.27 1.34
C ARG A 82 23.57 -31.80 1.54
N MET A 83 23.82 -30.50 1.58
CA MET A 83 25.16 -29.96 1.88
C MET A 83 25.63 -30.36 3.28
N ASN A 84 24.78 -30.24 4.30
CA ASN A 84 25.12 -30.64 5.67
C ASN A 84 25.36 -32.15 5.79
N ALA A 85 24.57 -32.97 5.08
CA ALA A 85 24.80 -34.42 5.02
C ALA A 85 26.12 -34.77 4.32
N PHE A 86 26.49 -34.01 3.29
CA PHE A 86 27.76 -34.18 2.57
C PHE A 86 28.97 -33.74 3.42
N ASP A 87 28.87 -32.63 4.17
CA ASP A 87 29.90 -32.20 5.13
C ASP A 87 30.06 -33.20 6.29
N GLY A 88 28.95 -33.79 6.76
CA GLY A 88 28.97 -34.87 7.76
C GLY A 88 29.64 -36.15 7.25
N LEU A 89 29.49 -36.47 5.95
CA LEU A 89 30.14 -37.61 5.30
C LEU A 89 31.65 -37.37 5.06
N LEU A 90 32.04 -36.11 4.80
CA LEU A 90 33.44 -35.70 4.64
C LEU A 90 34.19 -35.50 5.96
N GLY A 91 33.55 -35.76 7.10
CA GLY A 91 34.22 -35.78 8.41
C GLY A 91 34.69 -34.42 8.92
N LYS A 92 34.16 -33.30 8.40
CA LYS A 92 34.38 -31.99 9.02
C LYS A 92 33.51 -31.90 10.28
N GLN A 93 34.02 -32.41 11.39
CA GLN A 93 33.47 -32.13 12.71
C GLN A 93 33.46 -30.61 12.92
N ALA A 94 32.28 -29.99 12.82
CA ALA A 94 32.06 -28.68 13.40
C ALA A 94 32.17 -28.86 14.91
N GLU A 95 33.21 -28.29 15.53
CA GLU A 95 33.32 -28.22 16.98
C GLU A 95 32.03 -27.62 17.57
N PRO A 96 31.44 -28.25 18.60
CA PRO A 96 30.29 -27.66 19.27
C PRO A 96 30.73 -26.40 20.03
N PRO A 97 29.96 -25.29 19.98
CA PRO A 97 30.32 -24.09 20.74
C PRO A 97 30.25 -24.40 22.24
N SER A 98 31.39 -24.20 22.91
CA SER A 98 31.55 -24.32 24.36
C SER A 98 30.49 -23.49 25.10
N ALA A 99 29.57 -24.17 25.77
CA ALA A 99 28.67 -23.57 26.72
C ALA A 99 29.45 -23.15 27.97
N ARG A 100 29.74 -21.85 28.12
CA ARG A 100 30.15 -21.26 29.40
C ARG A 100 28.92 -20.86 30.21
N PRO A 101 28.79 -21.31 31.47
CA PRO A 101 27.69 -20.90 32.33
C PRO A 101 28.02 -19.60 33.08
N GLY A 102 27.05 -18.67 33.09
CA GLY A 102 26.74 -17.80 34.21
C GLY A 102 27.63 -16.59 34.49
N THR A 103 27.14 -15.39 34.12
CA THR A 103 27.19 -14.24 35.03
C THR A 103 25.99 -13.34 34.80
N ARG A 104 25.16 -13.18 35.84
CA ARG A 104 24.10 -12.18 35.90
C ARG A 104 24.75 -10.80 35.85
N SER A 105 24.32 -9.95 34.93
CA SER A 105 24.53 -8.51 35.01
C SER A 105 23.21 -7.82 34.69
N LEU A 106 22.66 -7.18 35.73
CA LEU A 106 21.66 -6.13 35.62
C LEU A 106 22.33 -4.95 34.92
N ALA A 107 22.06 -4.77 33.64
CA ALA A 107 22.44 -3.58 32.89
C ALA A 107 21.19 -3.02 32.21
N VAL A 108 20.80 -1.84 32.67
CA VAL A 108 19.91 -0.91 31.97
C VAL A 108 20.51 -0.63 30.60
N SER A 109 19.80 -0.98 29.53
CA SER A 109 20.15 -0.64 28.15
C SER A 109 19.03 0.15 27.50
N THR A 110 19.20 1.48 27.53
CA THR A 110 18.77 2.38 26.47
C THR A 110 19.50 2.03 25.18
N GLY A 111 18.75 1.77 24.10
CA GLY A 111 19.25 1.77 22.73
C GLY A 111 19.89 0.46 22.24
N GLY A 112 19.33 -0.08 21.15
CA GLY A 112 20.02 -1.00 20.25
C GLY A 112 19.70 -2.50 20.43
N GLY A 113 19.06 -3.08 19.42
CA GLY A 113 19.29 -4.49 19.08
C GLY A 113 18.38 -5.53 19.72
N LYS A 114 17.09 -5.53 19.35
CA LYS A 114 16.34 -6.77 19.13
C LYS A 114 15.47 -6.57 17.90
N SER A 115 15.84 -7.22 16.80
CA SER A 115 15.07 -7.31 15.55
C SER A 115 13.80 -8.15 15.77
N GLY A 116 12.93 -7.71 16.69
CA GLY A 116 11.52 -8.03 16.59
C GLY A 116 11.00 -7.33 15.34
N LYS A 117 10.18 -8.02 14.54
CA LYS A 117 9.51 -7.41 13.38
C LYS A 117 8.86 -6.10 13.85
N LYS A 118 9.36 -4.95 13.41
CA LYS A 118 8.76 -3.66 13.76
C LYS A 118 7.29 -3.69 13.38
N ASN A 119 6.42 -3.23 14.28
CA ASN A 119 5.00 -3.09 13.97
C ASN A 119 4.86 -2.06 12.85
N ILE A 120 3.96 -2.30 11.89
CA ILE A 120 3.70 -1.38 10.77
C ILE A 120 3.29 0.01 11.27
N LEU A 121 2.57 0.11 12.39
CA LEU A 121 2.17 1.40 12.98
C LEU A 121 3.39 2.22 13.42
N ASP A 122 4.31 1.58 14.14
CA ASP A 122 5.53 2.23 14.63
C ASP A 122 6.49 2.53 13.48
N ALA A 123 6.61 1.60 12.53
CA ALA A 123 7.39 1.81 11.31
C ALA A 123 6.90 3.01 10.49
N ILE A 124 5.58 3.15 10.29
CA ILE A 124 5.02 4.33 9.60
C ILE A 124 5.33 5.61 10.37
N TYR A 125 5.18 5.60 11.70
CA TYR A 125 5.45 6.79 12.51
C TYR A 125 6.94 7.18 12.48
N ASP A 126 7.83 6.19 12.52
CA ASP A 126 9.28 6.34 12.45
C ASP A 126 9.77 6.95 11.13
N VAL A 127 8.98 6.91 10.05
CA VAL A 127 9.34 7.54 8.76
C VAL A 127 9.64 9.02 8.95
N TRP A 128 8.81 9.73 9.72
CA TRP A 128 8.98 11.17 9.99
C TRP A 128 10.08 11.49 11.02
N SER A 129 10.67 10.47 11.64
CA SER A 129 11.90 10.63 12.45
C SER A 129 13.14 10.78 11.56
N ILE A 130 13.06 10.41 10.28
CA ILE A 130 14.14 10.58 9.30
C ILE A 130 14.01 11.97 8.66
N GLU A 131 15.09 12.74 8.71
CA GLU A 131 15.10 14.15 8.29
C GLU A 131 14.69 14.38 6.83
N ARG A 132 15.00 13.44 5.94
CA ARG A 132 14.63 13.50 4.51
C ARG A 132 13.13 13.38 4.24
N TYR A 133 12.35 12.96 5.23
CA TYR A 133 10.90 12.78 5.14
C TYR A 133 10.14 13.79 6.01
N ALA A 134 10.71 14.98 6.23
CA ALA A 134 10.09 16.04 7.02
C ALA A 134 8.80 16.59 6.39
N GLU A 135 8.66 16.50 5.06
CA GLU A 135 7.52 17.01 4.31
C GLU A 135 6.28 16.09 4.39
N PRO A 136 5.06 16.62 4.12
CA PRO A 136 3.86 15.82 4.00
C PRO A 136 3.95 14.75 2.90
N LEU A 137 3.75 13.49 3.27
CA LEU A 137 3.92 12.34 2.40
C LEU A 137 2.58 11.80 1.90
N THR A 138 2.54 11.29 0.66
CA THR A 138 1.41 10.48 0.19
C THR A 138 1.51 9.05 0.72
N THR A 139 0.44 8.27 0.57
CA THR A 139 0.45 6.85 0.92
C THR A 139 1.54 6.06 0.18
N GLU A 140 1.78 6.39 -1.10
CA GLU A 140 2.82 5.72 -1.91
C GLU A 140 4.23 6.08 -1.41
N ASP A 141 4.45 7.34 -1.05
CA ASP A 141 5.74 7.79 -0.50
C ASP A 141 6.04 7.10 0.83
N ILE A 142 5.03 6.93 1.69
CA ILE A 142 5.16 6.22 2.96
C ILE A 142 5.52 4.75 2.70
N ILE A 143 4.86 4.09 1.74
CA ILE A 143 5.18 2.70 1.37
C ILE A 143 6.64 2.59 0.92
N ALA A 144 7.10 3.52 0.09
CA ALA A 144 8.48 3.56 -0.39
C ALA A 144 9.51 3.83 0.72
N ALA A 145 9.13 4.59 1.76
CA ALA A 145 9.99 4.94 2.89
C ALA A 145 10.03 3.88 4.02
N LEU A 146 9.08 2.94 4.04
CA LEU A 146 9.03 1.90 5.09
C LEU A 146 10.32 1.09 5.24
N PRO A 147 11.02 0.64 4.17
CA PRO A 147 12.26 -0.11 4.28
C PRO A 147 13.35 0.62 5.06
N ASP A 148 13.37 1.95 5.00
CA ASP A 148 14.38 2.79 5.64
C ASP A 148 14.26 2.83 7.16
N THR A 149 13.08 2.51 7.68
CA THR A 149 12.84 2.37 9.13
C THR A 149 13.24 0.98 9.64
N GLY A 150 13.73 0.10 8.76
CA GLY A 150 14.02 -1.31 9.05
C GLY A 150 12.79 -2.21 8.99
N TYR A 151 11.66 -1.73 8.47
CA TYR A 151 10.46 -2.53 8.28
C TYR A 151 10.55 -3.35 6.99
N THR A 152 10.50 -4.68 7.14
CA THR A 152 10.46 -5.61 6.01
C THR A 152 9.10 -6.30 5.95
N SER A 153 8.42 -6.21 4.81
CA SER A 153 7.20 -6.95 4.54
C SER A 153 7.37 -7.84 3.32
N ASN A 154 6.91 -9.09 3.42
CA ASN A 154 6.83 -10.02 2.30
C ASN A 154 5.46 -9.95 1.58
N ALA A 155 4.55 -9.07 2.05
CA ALA A 155 3.22 -8.91 1.48
C ALA A 155 3.28 -8.34 0.06
N ALA A 156 2.29 -8.70 -0.76
CA ALA A 156 2.09 -8.09 -2.07
C ALA A 156 1.83 -6.56 -1.94
N ALA A 157 2.13 -5.80 -3.00
CA ALA A 157 2.03 -4.33 -2.98
C ALA A 157 0.61 -3.84 -2.64
N SER A 158 -0.42 -4.51 -3.16
CA SER A 158 -1.84 -4.27 -2.88
C SER A 158 -2.16 -4.43 -1.38
N SER A 159 -1.70 -5.53 -0.79
CA SER A 159 -1.87 -5.91 0.61
C SER A 159 -1.10 -4.99 1.55
N LEU A 160 0.11 -4.56 1.15
CA LEU A 160 0.90 -3.59 1.88
C LEU A 160 0.19 -2.23 1.91
N LYS A 161 -0.31 -1.76 0.76
CA LYS A 161 -1.08 -0.50 0.67
C LYS A 161 -2.34 -0.53 1.52
N SER A 162 -3.08 -1.63 1.53
CA SER A 162 -4.24 -1.81 2.41
C SER A 162 -3.84 -1.74 3.89
N SER A 163 -2.76 -2.44 4.25
CA SER A 163 -2.22 -2.45 5.63
C SER A 163 -1.77 -1.06 6.08
N VAL A 164 -1.08 -0.31 5.20
CA VAL A 164 -0.67 1.08 5.46
C VAL A 164 -1.88 1.99 5.62
N ASN A 165 -2.91 1.87 4.78
CA ASN A 165 -4.14 2.66 4.92
C ASN A 165 -4.87 2.39 6.25
N GLN A 166 -4.96 1.12 6.66
CA GLN A 166 -5.53 0.76 7.96
C GLN A 166 -4.71 1.30 9.13
N ALA A 167 -3.38 1.25 9.02
CA ALA A 167 -2.47 1.78 10.03
C ALA A 167 -2.55 3.31 10.13
N LEU A 168 -2.58 4.01 8.99
CA LEU A 168 -2.78 5.46 8.93
C LEU A 168 -4.12 5.87 9.54
N ALA A 169 -5.20 5.15 9.25
CA ALA A 169 -6.50 5.42 9.86
C ALA A 169 -6.45 5.32 11.39
N LYS A 170 -5.74 4.32 11.94
CA LYS A 170 -5.52 4.18 13.38
C LYS A 170 -4.67 5.32 13.95
N LEU A 171 -3.55 5.67 13.29
CA LEU A 171 -2.68 6.77 13.73
C LEU A 171 -3.39 8.12 13.71
N CYS A 172 -4.25 8.35 12.71
CA CYS A 172 -5.11 9.55 12.64
C CYS A 172 -6.14 9.57 13.77
N LYS A 173 -6.76 8.42 14.08
CA LYS A 173 -7.74 8.32 15.17
C LYS A 173 -7.13 8.62 16.55
N VAL A 174 -5.85 8.25 16.75
CA VAL A 174 -5.09 8.50 17.99
C VAL A 174 -4.41 9.89 17.97
N GLY A 175 -4.54 10.66 16.89
CA GLY A 175 -3.96 12.00 16.78
C GLY A 175 -2.44 12.05 16.61
N ARG A 176 -1.79 10.92 16.28
CA ARG A 176 -0.33 10.88 16.03
C ARG A 176 0.01 11.33 14.61
N VAL A 177 -0.91 11.19 13.67
CA VAL A 177 -0.77 11.59 12.26
C VAL A 177 -1.94 12.47 11.88
N VAL A 178 -1.67 13.51 11.11
CA VAL A 178 -2.65 14.48 10.63
C VAL A 178 -2.91 14.25 9.15
N ARG A 179 -4.18 14.42 8.77
CA ARG A 179 -4.64 14.29 7.38
C ARG A 179 -4.56 15.63 6.69
N LEU A 180 -3.98 15.65 5.49
CA LEU A 180 -3.81 16.85 4.70
C LEU A 180 -4.45 16.65 3.31
N ARG A 181 -5.01 17.73 2.76
CA ARG A 181 -5.46 17.79 1.36
C ARG A 181 -4.26 17.90 0.41
N ALA A 182 -4.54 17.91 -0.89
CA ALA A 182 -3.50 18.02 -1.92
C ALA A 182 -2.74 19.36 -1.86
N ASP A 183 -3.44 20.42 -1.47
CA ASP A 183 -2.93 21.79 -1.28
C ASP A 183 -2.16 21.96 0.04
N GLY A 184 -2.09 20.93 0.89
CA GLY A 184 -1.46 21.00 2.22
C GLY A 184 -2.37 21.53 3.32
N SER A 185 -3.65 21.82 3.04
CA SER A 185 -4.59 22.22 4.10
C SER A 185 -4.91 21.06 5.05
N VAL A 186 -4.97 21.36 6.35
CA VAL A 186 -5.28 20.38 7.38
C VAL A 186 -6.75 19.99 7.33
N ILE A 187 -7.01 18.68 7.34
CA ILE A 187 -8.36 18.12 7.46
C ILE A 187 -8.61 17.81 8.93
N SER A 188 -9.63 18.46 9.50
CA SER A 188 -10.05 18.21 10.88
C SER A 188 -10.36 16.73 11.13
N PRO A 189 -10.02 16.17 12.31
CA PRO A 189 -10.46 14.84 12.72
C PRO A 189 -11.99 14.68 12.73
N LYS A 190 -12.74 15.78 12.92
CA LYS A 190 -14.21 15.79 12.91
C LYS A 190 -14.79 15.72 11.49
N ASP A 191 -14.01 16.06 10.48
CA ASP A 191 -14.42 16.00 9.07
C ASP A 191 -14.33 14.56 8.55
N LYS A 192 -15.49 13.99 8.22
CA LYS A 192 -15.64 12.62 7.71
C LYS A 192 -15.81 12.56 6.18
N THR A 193 -16.00 13.69 5.53
CA THR A 193 -16.32 13.76 4.08
C THR A 193 -15.09 14.11 3.26
N SER A 194 -14.21 14.96 3.78
CA SER A 194 -12.97 15.33 3.10
C SER A 194 -12.01 14.14 2.99
N ARG A 195 -11.53 13.90 1.77
CA ARG A 195 -10.56 12.85 1.47
C ARG A 195 -9.13 13.35 1.66
N ALA A 196 -8.37 12.64 2.49
CA ALA A 196 -6.93 12.88 2.65
C ALA A 196 -6.15 12.50 1.38
N ARG A 197 -5.15 13.32 1.05
CA ARG A 197 -4.21 13.07 -0.05
C ARG A 197 -2.76 12.98 0.44
N LYS A 198 -2.44 13.65 1.55
CA LYS A 198 -1.14 13.61 2.22
C LYS A 198 -1.31 13.40 3.72
N TYR A 199 -0.23 12.99 4.38
CA TYR A 199 -0.16 12.72 5.81
C TYR A 199 1.12 13.30 6.38
N LEU A 200 1.04 13.77 7.63
CA LEU A 200 2.18 14.30 8.36
C LEU A 200 2.09 13.86 9.82
N ALA A 201 3.23 13.57 10.46
CA ALA A 201 3.23 13.32 11.90
C ALA A 201 2.83 14.58 12.67
N ALA A 202 1.99 14.44 13.71
CA ALA A 202 1.46 15.57 14.47
C ALA A 202 2.54 16.44 15.12
N HIS A 203 3.68 15.85 15.50
CA HIS A 203 4.82 16.57 16.09
C HIS A 203 5.60 17.42 15.06
N ARG A 204 5.31 17.28 13.76
CA ARG A 204 5.92 18.04 12.66
C ARG A 204 4.97 19.10 12.10
N LEU A 205 3.74 19.23 12.62
CA LEU A 205 2.87 20.30 12.15
C LEU A 205 3.47 21.66 12.53
N PRO A 206 3.42 22.66 11.63
CA PRO A 206 3.72 24.04 11.99
C PRO A 206 2.79 24.48 13.13
N GLU A 207 3.33 25.23 14.10
CA GLU A 207 2.57 25.71 15.27
C GLU A 207 1.31 26.52 14.88
N ASP A 208 1.32 27.14 13.70
CA ASP A 208 0.21 27.91 13.13
C ASP A 208 -0.96 27.06 12.59
N GLN A 209 -0.83 25.74 12.56
CA GLN A 209 -1.84 24.81 12.00
C GLN A 209 -2.36 23.78 13.02
N ILE A 210 -2.09 23.99 14.30
CA ILE A 210 -2.58 23.12 15.38
C ILE A 210 -4.11 23.25 15.48
N LEU A 211 -4.80 22.10 15.40
CA LEU A 211 -6.25 21.95 15.57
C LEU A 211 -6.67 21.78 17.03
#